data_AF-A0A2V8E2N2-F1
#
_entry.id   AF-A0A2V8E2N2-F1
#
_cell.length_a   1.000
_cell.length_b   1.000
_cell.length_c   1.000
_cell.angle_alpha   90.00
_cell.angle_beta   90.00
_cell.angle_gamma   90.00
#
_symmetry.space_group_name_H-M   'P 1'
#
loop_
_entity.id
_entity.type
_entity.pdbx_description
1 polymer ?
#
loop_
_entity_poly.entity_id
_entity_poly.type
_entity_poly.pdbx_seq_one_letter_code
_entity_poly.pdbx_strand_id
1 'polypeptide(L)'
;MSPKPKTVLIVDDDEGMRDTLTAILKREYRVLRVSTGEAALPILNREDVDLLLLDVRLPGISGFEVLRIVKENYSLIEVLMISAVTEIETAVQAMKLGAYHYITKDFDYDQLRSLVRNASERQDLNRQVLTLSAQVADQTEREFIVGPSKMTRDIVDLVHKIAKLSATVLILGESGTGKELLARLIHKEAGDPDAPFIAVNLAAIPRELAESALFGHERGAFTGAHRQQLGKFELASGGTLFLDEIGDLRLDLQAKLLRAIQEGEIERVGGSKPIKTEFRLIAATNVDLEKAVKDGRFREDLFYRINVIPIKLPPLRERTDDVPQLAEFFLRRYTARFRKRIQGITDSTMSVLKKYWWPGNIRELENLIERLVAVSDKEYISEEDLPLEFHFAQLEPRGSTSDSLFEDATNTFERNFILRALEKCGWNVTATAEYLGIPLSTLKYKMDKLDVRQLAKRLRGA
;
A
#
# COMPACT_ATOMS: atom_id res chain seq x y z
N MET A 1 19.05 -8.02 -13.89
CA MET A 1 18.69 -8.68 -15.16
C MET A 1 18.52 -7.61 -16.22
N SER A 2 18.92 -7.85 -17.47
CA SER A 2 18.79 -6.86 -18.54
C SER A 2 17.30 -6.56 -18.79
N PRO A 3 16.89 -5.28 -18.83
CA PRO A 3 15.50 -4.93 -19.06
C PRO A 3 15.00 -5.49 -20.39
N LYS A 4 13.73 -5.92 -20.44
CA LYS A 4 13.08 -6.37 -21.68
C LYS A 4 13.22 -5.24 -22.73
N PRO A 5 13.61 -5.55 -23.98
CA PRO A 5 13.75 -4.52 -25.01
C PRO A 5 12.38 -3.87 -25.27
N LYS A 6 12.35 -2.53 -25.25
CA LYS A 6 11.13 -1.77 -25.51
C LYS A 6 10.57 -2.06 -26.89
N THR A 7 9.24 -1.96 -27.02
CA THR A 7 8.56 -2.23 -28.28
C THR A 7 8.26 -0.92 -29.02
N VAL A 8 8.72 -0.84 -30.26
CA VAL A 8 8.44 0.27 -31.17
C VAL A 8 7.49 -0.21 -32.26
N LEU A 9 6.35 0.47 -32.43
CA LEU A 9 5.44 0.25 -33.55
C LEU A 9 5.71 1.28 -34.66
N ILE A 10 5.96 0.81 -35.87
CA ILE A 10 6.13 1.64 -37.07
C ILE A 10 4.84 1.58 -37.89
N VAL A 11 4.30 2.74 -38.24
CA VAL A 11 3.09 2.91 -39.06
C VAL A 11 3.44 3.85 -40.22
N ASP A 12 3.63 3.30 -41.41
CA ASP A 12 4.01 4.04 -42.62
C ASP A 12 3.50 3.24 -43.82
N ASP A 13 2.94 3.86 -44.86
CA ASP A 13 2.42 3.14 -46.01
C ASP A 13 3.52 2.68 -46.97
N ASP A 14 4.68 3.34 -46.95
CA ASP A 14 5.86 3.01 -47.75
C ASP A 14 6.62 1.79 -47.15
N GLU A 15 6.73 0.72 -47.94
CA GLU A 15 7.42 -0.50 -47.51
C GLU A 15 8.92 -0.31 -47.31
N GLY A 16 9.57 0.45 -48.20
CA GLY A 16 11.00 0.74 -48.11
C GLY A 16 11.34 1.55 -46.87
N MET A 17 10.48 2.50 -46.50
CA MET A 17 10.61 3.27 -45.27
C MET A 17 10.45 2.38 -44.04
N ARG A 18 9.43 1.52 -44.00
CA ARG A 18 9.26 0.55 -42.89
C ARG A 18 10.48 -0.37 -42.75
N ASP A 19 11.02 -0.87 -43.86
CA ASP A 19 12.23 -1.71 -43.85
C ASP A 19 13.45 -0.95 -43.33
N THR A 20 13.63 0.29 -43.77
CA THR A 20 14.72 1.17 -43.34
C THR A 20 14.65 1.44 -41.84
N LEU A 21 13.50 1.91 -41.34
CA LEU A 21 13.27 2.17 -39.91
C LEU A 21 13.46 0.90 -39.07
N THR A 22 12.97 -0.24 -39.55
CA THR A 22 13.17 -1.54 -38.89
C THR A 22 14.66 -1.90 -38.82
N ALA A 23 15.40 -1.73 -39.91
CA ALA A 23 16.84 -2.03 -39.96
C ALA A 23 17.65 -1.16 -38.97
N ILE A 24 17.26 0.10 -38.80
CA ILE A 24 17.90 1.04 -37.87
C ILE A 24 17.68 0.62 -36.42
N LEU A 25 16.46 0.18 -36.06
CA LEU A 25 16.00 0.04 -34.67
C LEU A 25 16.05 -1.40 -34.11
N LYS A 26 15.97 -2.44 -34.96
CA LYS A 26 15.85 -3.85 -34.53
C LYS A 26 16.99 -4.37 -33.64
N ARG A 27 18.12 -3.67 -33.57
CA ARG A 27 19.26 -4.03 -32.71
C ARG A 27 19.02 -3.68 -31.24
N GLU A 28 18.23 -2.65 -30.98
CA GLU A 28 18.01 -2.09 -29.63
C GLU A 28 16.56 -2.28 -29.16
N TYR A 29 15.61 -2.43 -30.09
CA TYR A 29 14.18 -2.47 -29.82
C TYR A 29 13.50 -3.68 -30.45
N ARG A 30 12.40 -4.13 -29.84
CA ARG A 30 11.44 -5.03 -30.50
C ARG A 30 10.61 -4.20 -31.47
N VAL A 31 10.72 -4.45 -32.77
CA VAL A 31 10.03 -3.66 -33.79
C VAL A 31 8.79 -4.39 -34.29
N LEU A 32 7.64 -3.70 -34.24
CA LEU A 32 6.40 -4.08 -34.90
C LEU A 32 6.15 -3.11 -36.06
N ARG A 33 5.49 -3.55 -37.12
CA ARG A 33 5.27 -2.72 -38.31
C ARG A 33 3.92 -2.98 -38.98
N VAL A 34 3.27 -1.92 -39.45
CA VAL A 34 2.02 -1.95 -40.21
C VAL A 34 1.99 -0.86 -41.27
N SER A 35 1.16 -1.06 -42.29
CA SER A 35 1.05 -0.15 -43.43
C SER A 35 -0.05 0.91 -43.32
N THR A 36 -0.97 0.80 -42.35
CA THR A 36 -2.10 1.75 -42.22
C THR A 36 -2.38 2.07 -40.76
N GLY A 37 -3.04 3.21 -40.53
CA GLY A 37 -3.47 3.62 -39.19
C GLY A 37 -4.47 2.66 -38.59
N GLU A 38 -5.41 2.13 -39.38
CA GLU A 38 -6.42 1.18 -38.91
C GLU A 38 -5.80 -0.13 -38.45
N ALA A 39 -4.71 -0.57 -39.10
CA ALA A 39 -3.96 -1.76 -38.70
C ALA A 39 -3.15 -1.53 -37.41
N ALA A 40 -2.80 -0.28 -37.08
CA ALA A 40 -2.07 0.05 -35.86
C ALA A 40 -2.95 -0.12 -34.61
N LEU A 41 -4.23 0.23 -34.67
CA LEU A 41 -5.13 0.20 -33.50
C LEU A 41 -5.31 -1.21 -32.89
N PRO A 42 -5.52 -2.29 -33.67
CA PRO A 42 -5.53 -3.65 -33.15
C PRO A 42 -4.20 -4.06 -32.51
N ILE A 43 -3.06 -3.59 -33.02
CA ILE A 43 -1.75 -3.90 -32.44
C ILE A 43 -1.57 -3.18 -31.11
N LEU A 44 -1.92 -1.90 -31.03
CA LEU A 44 -1.89 -1.13 -29.78
C LEU A 44 -2.73 -1.77 -28.67
N ASN A 45 -3.81 -2.46 -29.03
CA ASN A 45 -4.61 -3.26 -28.08
C ASN A 45 -3.98 -4.61 -27.69
N ARG A 46 -3.15 -5.21 -28.56
CA ARG A 46 -2.61 -6.57 -28.39
C ARG A 46 -1.18 -6.61 -27.87
N GLU A 47 -0.42 -5.53 -28.03
CA GLU A 47 1.03 -5.47 -27.78
C GLU A 47 1.38 -4.29 -26.86
N ASP A 48 2.44 -4.41 -26.05
CA ASP A 48 2.84 -3.31 -25.13
C ASP A 48 3.78 -2.44 -25.92
N VAL A 49 3.20 -1.52 -26.67
CA VAL A 49 3.94 -0.55 -27.47
C VAL A 49 4.40 0.56 -26.53
N ASP A 50 5.71 0.81 -26.48
CA ASP A 50 6.27 1.90 -25.69
C ASP A 50 6.37 3.17 -26.54
N LEU A 51 6.70 3.01 -27.82
CA LEU A 51 6.93 4.08 -28.77
C LEU A 51 6.20 3.83 -30.09
N LEU A 52 5.66 4.88 -30.68
CA LEU A 52 5.01 4.85 -31.98
C LEU A 52 5.74 5.77 -32.96
N LEU A 53 6.22 5.23 -34.08
CA LEU A 53 6.72 5.98 -35.23
C LEU A 53 5.60 6.02 -36.26
N LEU A 54 5.09 7.20 -36.56
CA LEU A 54 3.82 7.39 -37.26
C LEU A 54 3.98 8.33 -38.45
N ASP A 55 3.75 7.84 -39.65
CA ASP A 55 3.63 8.71 -40.81
C ASP A 55 2.43 9.64 -40.66
N VAL A 56 2.62 10.92 -40.98
CA VAL A 56 1.56 11.91 -41.08
C VAL A 56 0.56 11.54 -42.16
N ARG A 57 1.04 11.08 -43.32
CA ARG A 57 0.19 10.74 -44.47
C ARG A 57 0.03 9.23 -44.53
N LEU A 58 -1.18 8.78 -44.20
CA LEU A 58 -1.55 7.38 -44.30
C LEU A 58 -2.82 7.27 -45.15
N PRO A 59 -3.00 6.15 -45.87
CA PRO A 59 -4.27 5.84 -46.51
C PRO A 59 -5.33 5.54 -45.43
N GLY A 60 -6.55 6.03 -45.64
CA GLY A 60 -7.65 5.88 -44.68
C GLY A 60 -7.56 6.91 -43.57
N ILE A 61 -7.45 6.46 -42.31
CA ILE A 61 -7.26 7.36 -41.17
C ILE A 61 -5.86 8.00 -41.20
N SER A 62 -5.83 9.32 -41.05
CA SER A 62 -4.59 10.09 -41.08
C SER A 62 -3.71 9.84 -39.85
N GLY A 63 -2.40 10.09 -39.98
CA GLY A 63 -1.49 10.02 -38.84
C GLY A 63 -1.90 10.93 -37.68
N PHE A 64 -2.48 12.10 -37.97
CA PHE A 64 -2.97 13.00 -36.92
C PHE A 64 -4.18 12.43 -36.15
N GLU A 65 -5.07 11.70 -36.83
CA GLU A 65 -6.18 11.02 -36.17
C GLU A 65 -5.67 9.89 -35.30
N VAL A 66 -4.72 9.09 -35.79
CA VAL A 66 -4.05 8.06 -34.99
C VAL A 66 -3.37 8.67 -33.77
N LEU A 67 -2.64 9.79 -33.92
CA LEU A 67 -1.99 10.50 -32.81
C LEU A 67 -3.01 10.92 -31.73
N ARG A 68 -4.16 11.49 -32.12
CA ARG A 68 -5.22 11.87 -31.18
C ARG A 68 -5.75 10.66 -30.43
N ILE A 69 -6.09 9.60 -31.16
CA ILE A 69 -6.56 8.34 -30.58
C ILE A 69 -5.51 7.80 -29.60
N VAL A 70 -4.23 7.83 -29.95
CA VAL A 70 -3.17 7.29 -29.10
C VAL A 70 -2.99 8.13 -27.84
N LYS A 71 -2.93 9.46 -27.94
CA LYS A 71 -2.70 10.32 -26.77
C LYS A 71 -3.90 10.42 -25.84
N GLU A 72 -5.12 10.26 -26.36
CA GLU A 72 -6.33 10.19 -25.54
C GLU A 72 -6.44 8.86 -24.78
N ASN A 73 -6.04 7.74 -25.38
CA ASN A 73 -6.34 6.41 -24.87
C ASN A 73 -5.14 5.68 -24.25
N TYR A 74 -3.92 5.95 -24.73
CA TYR A 74 -2.67 5.31 -24.35
C TYR A 74 -1.61 6.37 -23.99
N SER A 75 -1.91 7.16 -22.96
CA SER A 75 -1.11 8.34 -22.58
C SER A 75 0.37 8.09 -22.28
N LEU A 76 0.75 6.83 -21.99
CA LEU A 76 2.12 6.40 -21.72
C LEU A 76 2.95 6.13 -22.99
N ILE A 77 2.32 6.04 -24.16
CA ILE A 77 3.02 5.82 -25.43
C ILE A 77 3.56 7.17 -25.90
N GLU A 78 4.88 7.22 -26.17
CA GLU A 78 5.47 8.39 -26.82
C GLU A 78 5.42 8.23 -28.35
N VAL A 79 4.98 9.28 -29.05
CA VAL A 79 4.69 9.25 -30.49
C VAL A 79 5.65 10.19 -31.20
N LEU A 80 6.43 9.64 -32.13
CA LEU A 80 7.20 10.40 -33.12
C LEU A 80 6.43 10.44 -34.43
N MET A 81 6.16 11.65 -34.93
CA MET A 81 5.60 11.84 -36.26
C MET A 81 6.74 11.86 -37.29
N ILE A 82 6.59 11.11 -38.38
CA ILE A 82 7.49 11.09 -39.53
C ILE A 82 6.76 11.65 -40.74
N SER A 83 7.39 12.49 -41.56
CA SER A 83 6.72 13.01 -42.77
C SER A 83 7.67 13.40 -43.89
N ALA A 84 7.21 13.37 -45.14
CA ALA A 84 7.88 14.05 -46.24
C ALA A 84 7.58 15.57 -46.27
N VAL A 85 6.62 16.04 -45.48
CA VAL A 85 6.21 17.45 -45.42
C VAL A 85 7.16 18.23 -44.53
N THR A 86 7.71 19.34 -45.03
CA THR A 86 8.64 20.22 -44.30
C THR A 86 7.97 21.46 -43.70
N GLU A 87 6.65 21.58 -43.85
CA GLU A 87 5.87 22.73 -43.37
C GLU A 87 5.85 22.81 -41.83
N ILE A 88 6.31 23.95 -41.31
CA ILE A 88 6.41 24.23 -39.87
C ILE A 88 5.04 24.09 -39.18
N GLU A 89 3.95 24.53 -39.82
CA GLU A 89 2.60 24.47 -39.25
C GLU A 89 2.18 23.04 -38.91
N THR A 90 2.55 22.07 -39.76
CA THR A 90 2.26 20.64 -39.58
C THR A 90 3.00 20.09 -38.36
N ALA A 91 4.27 20.46 -38.19
CA ALA A 91 5.06 20.09 -37.02
C ALA A 91 4.48 20.71 -35.73
N VAL A 92 4.09 21.99 -35.76
CA VAL A 92 3.46 22.67 -34.62
C VAL A 92 2.14 22.00 -34.23
N GLN A 93 1.33 21.60 -35.21
CA GLN A 93 0.09 20.87 -34.96
C GLN A 93 0.35 19.53 -34.27
N ALA A 94 1.35 18.76 -34.70
CA ALA A 94 1.71 17.49 -34.07
C ALA A 94 2.06 17.66 -32.59
N MET A 95 2.90 18.66 -32.29
CA MET A 95 3.31 18.96 -30.91
C MET A 95 2.11 19.37 -30.04
N LYS A 96 1.19 20.18 -30.58
CA LYS A 96 -0.05 20.57 -29.86
C LYS A 96 -0.97 19.38 -29.54
N LEU A 97 -0.98 18.37 -30.40
CA LEU A 97 -1.75 17.14 -30.20
C LEU A 97 -1.03 16.11 -29.30
N GLY A 98 0.15 16.46 -28.78
CA GLY A 98 0.88 15.68 -27.79
C GLY A 98 1.92 14.73 -28.37
N ALA A 99 2.30 14.85 -29.65
CA ALA A 99 3.46 14.14 -30.17
C ALA A 99 4.72 14.51 -29.38
N TYR A 100 5.59 13.54 -29.16
CA TYR A 100 6.89 13.77 -28.54
C TYR A 100 7.78 14.60 -29.46
N HIS A 101 7.82 14.24 -30.73
CA HIS A 101 8.59 14.95 -31.73
C HIS A 101 8.05 14.74 -33.15
N TYR A 102 8.54 15.56 -34.09
CA TYR A 102 8.24 15.52 -35.50
C TYR A 102 9.55 15.53 -36.29
N ILE A 103 9.72 14.58 -37.22
CA ILE A 103 10.92 14.43 -38.04
C ILE A 103 10.57 14.28 -39.52
N THR A 104 11.38 14.87 -40.39
CA THR A 104 11.22 14.78 -41.84
C THR A 104 11.93 13.53 -42.39
N LYS A 105 11.37 12.86 -43.41
CA LYS A 105 11.86 11.56 -43.97
C LYS A 105 13.28 11.62 -44.55
N ASP A 106 13.88 12.82 -44.69
CA ASP A 106 15.27 13.06 -45.07
C ASP A 106 16.25 13.05 -43.87
N PHE A 107 15.84 12.46 -42.75
CA PHE A 107 16.68 12.30 -41.55
C PHE A 107 17.92 11.44 -41.80
N ASP A 108 18.97 11.70 -41.01
CA ASP A 108 20.08 10.77 -40.89
C ASP A 108 19.80 9.69 -39.81
N TYR A 109 20.53 8.58 -39.89
CA TYR A 109 20.31 7.42 -39.02
C TYR A 109 20.64 7.69 -37.55
N ASP A 110 21.61 8.55 -37.26
CA ASP A 110 22.03 8.86 -35.90
C ASP A 110 21.04 9.80 -35.21
N GLN A 111 20.47 10.74 -35.96
CA GLN A 111 19.38 11.62 -35.53
C GLN A 111 18.15 10.81 -35.12
N LEU A 112 17.69 9.88 -35.98
CA LEU A 112 16.54 9.04 -35.65
C LEU A 112 16.80 8.19 -34.41
N ARG A 113 17.97 7.55 -34.31
CA ARG A 113 18.34 6.75 -33.12
C ARG A 113 18.35 7.59 -31.85
N SER A 114 18.94 8.79 -31.91
CA SER A 114 18.98 9.68 -30.77
C SER A 114 17.57 10.10 -30.33
N LEU A 115 16.68 10.38 -31.27
CA LEU A 115 15.31 10.78 -30.95
C LEU A 115 14.48 9.64 -30.36
N VAL A 116 14.58 8.43 -30.92
CA VAL A 116 13.91 7.24 -30.38
C VAL A 116 14.44 6.92 -28.99
N ARG A 117 15.76 7.02 -28.76
CA ARG A 117 16.36 6.85 -27.43
C ARG A 117 15.84 7.89 -26.43
N ASN A 118 15.83 9.17 -26.80
CA ASN A 118 15.33 10.22 -25.91
C ASN A 118 13.83 10.09 -25.62
N ALA A 119 13.03 9.64 -26.60
CA ALA A 119 11.61 9.33 -26.42
C ALA A 119 11.43 8.14 -25.46
N SER A 120 12.26 7.11 -25.60
CA SER A 120 12.32 5.99 -24.67
C SER A 120 12.62 6.47 -23.25
N GLU A 121 13.67 7.27 -23.05
CA GLU A 121 14.04 7.80 -21.74
C GLU A 121 12.90 8.62 -21.11
N ARG A 122 12.23 9.47 -21.89
CA ARG A 122 11.07 10.22 -21.39
C ARG A 122 9.91 9.32 -20.98
N GLN A 123 9.66 8.24 -21.72
CA GLN A 123 8.64 7.27 -21.36
C GLN A 123 8.98 6.54 -20.05
N ASP A 124 10.26 6.23 -19.81
CA ASP A 124 10.73 5.70 -18.52
C ASP A 124 10.50 6.71 -17.40
N LEU A 125 10.88 7.97 -17.62
CA LEU A 125 10.68 9.04 -16.63
C LEU A 125 9.20 9.21 -16.28
N ASN A 126 8.28 9.20 -17.26
CA ASN A 126 6.85 9.30 -16.99
C ASN A 126 6.32 8.11 -16.17
N ARG A 127 6.77 6.88 -16.49
CA ARG A 127 6.45 5.70 -15.66
C ARG A 127 7.02 5.84 -14.25
N GLN A 128 8.26 6.31 -14.14
CA GLN A 128 8.93 6.52 -12.87
C GLN A 128 8.22 7.57 -12.02
N VAL A 129 7.72 8.66 -12.60
CA VAL A 129 6.88 9.65 -11.90
C VAL A 129 5.62 9.01 -11.35
N LEU A 130 4.95 8.12 -12.09
CA LEU A 130 3.77 7.41 -11.58
C LEU A 130 4.13 6.48 -10.42
N THR A 131 5.23 5.73 -10.53
CA THR A 131 5.74 4.86 -9.47
C THR A 131 6.11 5.66 -8.22
N LEU A 132 6.88 6.74 -8.38
CA LEU A 132 7.26 7.64 -7.29
C LEU A 132 6.03 8.31 -6.68
N SER A 133 5.05 8.75 -7.47
CA SER A 133 3.81 9.33 -6.93
C SER A 133 3.04 8.31 -6.09
N ALA A 134 3.02 7.04 -6.50
CA ALA A 134 2.43 5.96 -5.74
C ALA A 134 3.20 5.67 -4.43
N GLN A 135 4.51 5.90 -4.39
CA GLN A 135 5.34 5.79 -3.18
C GLN A 135 5.25 7.03 -2.27
N VAL A 136 5.18 8.24 -2.82
CA VAL A 136 5.16 9.49 -2.05
C VAL A 136 3.83 9.67 -1.32
N ALA A 137 2.72 9.19 -1.87
CA ALA A 137 1.45 9.08 -1.14
C ALA A 137 1.56 8.27 0.17
N ASP A 138 2.64 7.50 0.30
CA ASP A 138 2.90 6.51 1.34
C ASP A 138 4.11 6.89 2.24
N GLN A 139 4.88 7.93 1.85
CA GLN A 139 6.01 8.44 2.63
C GLN A 139 5.55 9.43 3.70
N THR A 140 5.04 8.90 4.80
CA THR A 140 5.27 9.55 6.10
C THR A 140 6.51 8.89 6.69
N GLU A 141 7.46 9.64 7.28
CA GLU A 141 8.63 9.11 8.02
C GLU A 141 8.19 8.10 9.10
N ARG A 142 8.02 6.85 8.70
CA ARG A 142 7.51 5.75 9.51
C ARG A 142 8.54 4.65 9.43
N GLU A 143 9.34 4.53 10.47
CA GLU A 143 10.41 3.55 10.56
C GLU A 143 9.97 2.40 11.47
N PHE A 144 10.43 1.17 11.17
CA PHE A 144 10.24 0.05 12.08
C PHE A 144 11.18 0.20 13.27
N ILE A 145 10.61 0.47 14.44
CA ILE A 145 11.38 0.69 15.67
C ILE A 145 11.71 -0.66 16.30
N VAL A 146 12.99 -0.96 16.40
CA VAL A 146 13.49 -2.18 17.06
C VAL A 146 13.58 -1.92 18.56
N GLY A 147 12.63 -2.48 19.31
CA GLY A 147 12.67 -2.47 20.77
C GLY A 147 13.66 -3.48 21.36
N PRO A 148 13.95 -3.41 22.67
CA PRO A 148 14.93 -4.28 23.33
C PRO A 148 14.41 -5.69 23.58
N SER A 149 13.12 -5.98 23.36
CA SER A 149 12.56 -7.30 23.60
C SER A 149 13.24 -8.37 22.73
N LYS A 150 13.43 -9.56 23.32
CA LYS A 150 13.99 -10.70 22.59
C LYS A 150 13.16 -11.04 21.35
N MET A 151 11.82 -10.99 21.47
CA MET A 151 10.92 -11.29 20.36
C MET A 151 11.12 -10.36 19.18
N THR A 152 11.27 -9.05 19.41
CA THR A 152 11.53 -8.09 18.32
C THR A 152 12.92 -8.30 17.70
N ARG A 153 13.94 -8.61 18.50
CA ARG A 153 15.29 -8.95 17.98
C ARG A 153 15.29 -10.21 17.12
N ASP A 154 14.65 -11.28 17.57
CA ASP A 154 14.57 -12.54 16.81
C ASP A 154 13.87 -12.32 15.44
N ILE A 155 12.87 -11.44 15.39
CA ILE A 155 12.19 -11.05 14.14
C ILE A 155 13.14 -10.28 13.22
N VAL A 156 13.90 -9.31 13.73
CA VAL A 156 14.87 -8.53 12.94
C VAL A 156 16.00 -9.42 12.41
N ASP A 157 16.51 -10.35 13.23
CA ASP A 157 17.51 -11.34 12.81
C ASP A 157 16.98 -12.24 11.69
N LEU A 158 15.69 -12.62 11.75
CA LEU A 158 15.04 -13.34 10.66
C LEU A 158 14.95 -12.48 9.40
N VAL A 159 14.56 -11.20 9.53
CA VAL A 159 14.53 -10.25 8.41
C VAL A 159 15.88 -10.17 7.71
N HIS A 160 16.98 -9.97 8.44
CA HIS A 160 18.32 -9.89 7.83
C HIS A 160 18.72 -11.16 7.07
N LYS A 161 18.24 -12.35 7.49
CA LYS A 161 18.49 -13.62 6.78
C LYS A 161 17.68 -13.74 5.49
N ILE A 162 16.45 -13.23 5.46
CA ILE A 162 15.51 -13.44 4.35
C ILE A 162 15.41 -12.24 3.40
N ALA A 163 15.89 -11.06 3.78
CA ALA A 163 15.67 -9.83 3.02
C ALA A 163 16.27 -9.90 1.60
N LYS A 164 17.40 -10.63 1.42
CA LYS A 164 18.03 -10.84 0.11
C LYS A 164 17.39 -11.94 -0.74
N LEU A 165 16.42 -12.68 -0.20
CA LEU A 165 15.69 -13.72 -0.92
C LEU A 165 14.50 -13.11 -1.68
N SER A 166 14.17 -13.68 -2.84
CA SER A 166 12.96 -13.33 -3.60
C SER A 166 11.69 -14.01 -3.08
N ALA A 167 11.79 -14.81 -2.00
CA ALA A 167 10.68 -15.56 -1.44
C ALA A 167 9.57 -14.65 -0.88
N THR A 168 8.32 -15.10 -1.04
CA THR A 168 7.14 -14.46 -0.45
C THR A 168 7.21 -14.49 1.07
N VAL A 169 6.90 -13.35 1.70
CA VAL A 169 6.82 -13.25 3.16
C VAL A 169 5.37 -13.00 3.57
N LEU A 170 4.89 -13.77 4.54
CA LEU A 170 3.56 -13.61 5.13
C LEU A 170 3.68 -13.09 6.57
N ILE A 171 3.26 -11.85 6.79
CA ILE A 171 3.31 -11.19 8.10
C ILE A 171 1.96 -11.36 8.81
N LEU A 172 1.96 -12.09 9.91
CA LEU A 172 0.79 -12.34 10.73
C LEU A 172 0.83 -11.45 11.97
N GLY A 173 -0.29 -10.85 12.34
CA GLY A 173 -0.37 -10.12 13.60
C GLY A 173 -1.61 -9.26 13.72
N GLU A 174 -1.96 -8.90 14.95
CA GLU A 174 -3.08 -8.03 15.25
C GLU A 174 -2.97 -6.67 14.54
N SER A 175 -4.08 -5.93 14.47
CA SER A 175 -4.03 -4.58 13.91
C SER A 175 -3.13 -3.68 14.77
N GLY A 176 -2.31 -2.87 14.10
CA GLY A 176 -1.43 -1.90 14.78
C GLY A 176 -0.15 -2.48 15.37
N THR A 177 0.23 -3.73 15.10
CA THR A 177 1.51 -4.33 15.57
C THR A 177 2.74 -3.89 14.78
N GLY A 178 2.55 -3.15 13.67
CA GLY A 178 3.65 -2.69 12.81
C GLY A 178 3.92 -3.58 11.58
N LYS A 179 2.92 -4.32 11.08
CA LYS A 179 3.07 -5.21 9.90
C LYS A 179 3.63 -4.49 8.66
N GLU A 180 3.07 -3.34 8.32
CA GLU A 180 3.52 -2.51 7.20
C GLU A 180 4.96 -2.00 7.41
N LEU A 181 5.29 -1.56 8.63
CA LEU A 181 6.63 -1.10 8.98
C LEU A 181 7.67 -2.22 8.81
N LEU A 182 7.32 -3.45 9.21
CA LEU A 182 8.16 -4.62 9.02
C LEU A 182 8.33 -4.95 7.53
N ALA A 183 7.26 -4.84 6.72
CA ALA A 183 7.35 -5.02 5.28
C ALA A 183 8.30 -4.01 4.62
N ARG A 184 8.25 -2.74 5.03
CA ARG A 184 9.21 -1.72 4.59
C ARG A 184 10.64 -2.04 5.00
N LEU A 185 10.85 -2.52 6.23
CA LEU A 185 12.18 -2.94 6.68
C LEU A 185 12.72 -4.09 5.81
N ILE A 186 11.91 -5.10 5.53
CA ILE A 186 12.30 -6.22 4.63
C ILE A 186 12.68 -5.71 3.24
N HIS A 187 11.94 -4.75 2.70
CA HIS A 187 12.24 -4.13 1.42
C HIS A 187 13.53 -3.31 1.45
N LYS A 188 13.72 -2.46 2.47
CA LYS A 188 14.94 -1.65 2.64
C LYS A 188 16.21 -2.49 2.79
N GLU A 189 16.10 -3.65 3.44
CA GLU A 189 17.18 -4.61 3.61
C GLU A 189 17.36 -5.55 2.40
N ALA A 190 16.51 -5.42 1.37
CA ALA A 190 16.64 -6.20 0.15
C ALA A 190 17.85 -5.76 -0.69
N GLY A 191 18.19 -6.55 -1.71
CA GLY A 191 19.35 -6.29 -2.56
C GLY A 191 19.31 -4.98 -3.35
N ASP A 192 18.14 -4.35 -3.46
CA ASP A 192 17.92 -3.06 -4.14
C ASP A 192 16.91 -2.22 -3.34
N PRO A 193 17.37 -1.34 -2.42
CA PRO A 193 16.49 -0.51 -1.59
C PRO A 193 15.79 0.63 -2.35
N ASP A 194 16.29 0.99 -3.54
CA ASP A 194 15.73 2.04 -4.39
C ASP A 194 14.66 1.49 -5.36
N ALA A 195 14.51 0.16 -5.41
CA ALA A 195 13.48 -0.50 -6.19
C ALA A 195 12.06 -0.12 -5.71
N PRO A 196 11.02 -0.28 -6.55
CA PRO A 196 9.69 0.14 -6.16
C PRO A 196 9.13 -0.57 -4.92
N PHE A 197 8.65 0.17 -3.91
CA PHE A 197 7.80 -0.38 -2.84
C PHE A 197 6.37 0.11 -3.00
N ILE A 198 5.46 -0.77 -3.41
CA ILE A 198 4.04 -0.43 -3.60
C ILE A 198 3.22 -1.09 -2.48
N ALA A 199 2.76 -0.28 -1.54
CA ALA A 199 1.83 -0.70 -0.50
C ALA A 199 0.38 -0.58 -0.95
N VAL A 200 -0.43 -1.60 -0.63
CA VAL A 200 -1.86 -1.63 -0.90
C VAL A 200 -2.59 -2.17 0.32
N ASN A 201 -3.40 -1.32 0.95
CA ASN A 201 -4.32 -1.76 1.99
C ASN A 201 -5.65 -2.16 1.35
N LEU A 202 -5.95 -3.46 1.34
CA LEU A 202 -7.13 -4.01 0.66
C LEU A 202 -8.44 -3.63 1.37
N ALA A 203 -8.41 -3.41 2.69
CA ALA A 203 -9.57 -2.98 3.46
C ALA A 203 -9.95 -1.52 3.18
N ALA A 204 -9.01 -0.70 2.71
CA ALA A 204 -9.22 0.73 2.41
C ALA A 204 -9.80 0.98 1.01
N ILE A 205 -9.74 -0.01 0.11
CA ILE A 205 -10.21 0.12 -1.27
C ILE A 205 -11.67 -0.35 -1.36
N PRO A 206 -12.58 0.45 -1.94
CA PRO A 206 -13.94 -0.01 -2.21
C PRO A 206 -13.94 -1.31 -3.01
N ARG A 207 -14.79 -2.27 -2.62
CA ARG A 207 -14.80 -3.63 -3.19
C ARG A 207 -14.93 -3.66 -4.73
N GLU A 208 -15.65 -2.71 -5.31
CA GLU A 208 -15.84 -2.61 -6.76
C GLU A 208 -14.62 -2.05 -7.50
N LEU A 209 -13.75 -1.32 -6.80
CA LEU A 209 -12.54 -0.72 -7.36
C LEU A 209 -11.29 -1.56 -7.07
N ALA A 210 -11.38 -2.55 -6.19
CA ALA A 210 -10.24 -3.38 -5.78
C ALA A 210 -9.56 -4.06 -6.97
N GLU A 211 -10.35 -4.62 -7.89
CA GLU A 211 -9.82 -5.28 -9.09
C GLU A 211 -9.06 -4.29 -9.98
N SER A 212 -9.68 -3.18 -10.34
CA SER A 212 -9.07 -2.17 -11.20
C SER A 212 -7.87 -1.49 -10.54
N ALA A 213 -7.89 -1.28 -9.23
CA ALA A 213 -6.76 -0.71 -8.50
C ALA A 213 -5.56 -1.67 -8.53
N LEU A 214 -5.78 -2.96 -8.25
CA LEU A 214 -4.72 -3.96 -8.22
C LEU A 214 -4.15 -4.24 -9.61
N PHE A 215 -5.02 -4.58 -10.57
CA PHE A 215 -4.65 -5.11 -11.88
C PHE A 215 -4.61 -4.06 -12.99
N GLY A 216 -5.10 -2.84 -12.75
CA GLY A 216 -5.25 -1.83 -13.78
C GLY A 216 -6.51 -2.04 -14.63
N HIS A 217 -6.79 -1.11 -15.53
CA HIS A 217 -7.89 -1.25 -16.47
C HIS A 217 -7.55 -0.70 -17.85
N GLU A 218 -8.14 -1.34 -18.86
CA GLU A 218 -8.21 -0.80 -20.20
C GLU A 218 -9.32 0.24 -20.30
N ARG A 219 -9.23 1.12 -21.30
CA ARG A 219 -10.29 2.09 -21.56
C ARG A 219 -11.61 1.39 -21.87
N GLY A 220 -12.70 1.89 -21.30
CA GLY A 220 -14.04 1.38 -21.55
C GLY A 220 -14.33 0.04 -20.87
N ALA A 221 -13.43 -0.45 -20.00
CA ALA A 221 -13.64 -1.67 -19.23
C ALA A 221 -14.88 -1.61 -18.32
N PHE A 222 -15.25 -0.41 -17.86
CA PHE A 222 -16.46 -0.14 -17.09
C PHE A 222 -16.90 1.33 -17.29
N THR A 223 -18.11 1.67 -16.82
CA THR A 223 -18.63 3.04 -16.84
C THR A 223 -17.74 3.97 -16.04
N GLY A 224 -17.11 4.94 -16.72
CA GLY A 224 -16.13 5.87 -16.12
C GLY A 224 -14.67 5.55 -16.41
N ALA A 225 -14.36 4.41 -17.04
CA ALA A 225 -13.01 4.07 -17.51
C ALA A 225 -12.62 4.87 -18.78
N HIS A 226 -12.48 6.19 -18.63
CA HIS A 226 -12.22 7.10 -19.75
C HIS A 226 -10.82 6.95 -20.36
N ARG A 227 -9.87 6.41 -19.60
CA ARG A 227 -8.47 6.20 -20.02
C ARG A 227 -7.97 4.87 -19.47
N GLN A 228 -6.92 4.35 -20.06
CA GLN A 228 -6.17 3.24 -19.49
C GLN A 228 -5.46 3.66 -18.19
N GLN A 229 -5.39 2.78 -17.20
CA GLN A 229 -4.66 3.01 -15.96
C GLN A 229 -3.84 1.77 -15.55
N LEU A 230 -2.59 2.00 -15.16
CA LEU A 230 -1.69 0.97 -14.62
C LEU A 230 -2.19 0.48 -13.25
N GLY A 231 -2.12 -0.84 -13.05
CA GLY A 231 -2.40 -1.47 -11.77
C GLY A 231 -1.23 -1.41 -10.78
N LYS A 232 -1.51 -1.67 -9.50
CA LYS A 232 -0.47 -1.79 -8.46
C LYS A 232 0.55 -2.90 -8.74
N PHE A 233 0.14 -4.01 -9.36
CA PHE A 233 1.07 -5.06 -9.78
C PHE A 233 2.08 -4.58 -10.83
N GLU A 234 1.64 -3.79 -11.80
CA GLU A 234 2.52 -3.23 -12.83
C GLU A 234 3.48 -2.20 -12.23
N LEU A 235 2.99 -1.34 -11.34
CA LEU A 235 3.79 -0.33 -10.64
C LEU A 235 4.82 -0.95 -9.69
N ALA A 236 4.57 -2.15 -9.18
CA ALA A 236 5.47 -2.89 -8.29
C ALA A 236 6.51 -3.74 -9.05
N SER A 237 6.41 -3.83 -10.37
CA SER A 237 7.33 -4.62 -11.18
C SER A 237 8.77 -4.11 -11.02
N GLY A 238 9.71 -5.04 -10.85
CA GLY A 238 11.10 -4.78 -10.50
C GLY A 238 11.35 -4.52 -9.01
N GLY A 239 10.32 -4.53 -8.17
CA GLY A 239 10.43 -4.19 -6.75
C GLY A 239 9.62 -5.12 -5.84
N THR A 240 8.90 -4.53 -4.89
CA THR A 240 8.11 -5.21 -3.86
C THR A 240 6.67 -4.71 -3.86
N LEU A 241 5.73 -5.66 -3.91
CA LEU A 241 4.31 -5.42 -3.69
C LEU A 241 3.98 -5.83 -2.24
N PHE A 242 3.52 -4.88 -1.44
CA PHE A 242 3.01 -5.13 -0.10
C PHE A 242 1.47 -5.12 -0.12
N LEU A 243 0.85 -6.25 0.21
CA LEU A 243 -0.60 -6.40 0.35
C LEU A 243 -0.98 -6.50 1.82
N ASP A 244 -1.51 -5.41 2.39
CA ASP A 244 -2.05 -5.42 3.76
C ASP A 244 -3.50 -5.88 3.78
N GLU A 245 -3.85 -6.58 4.86
CA GLU A 245 -5.13 -7.25 5.09
C GLU A 245 -5.55 -8.17 3.92
N ILE A 246 -4.65 -9.06 3.49
CA ILE A 246 -4.89 -10.04 2.41
C ILE A 246 -6.10 -10.96 2.68
N GLY A 247 -6.46 -11.15 3.95
CA GLY A 247 -7.65 -11.91 4.34
C GLY A 247 -8.98 -11.28 3.90
N ASP A 248 -9.01 -9.99 3.59
CA ASP A 248 -10.21 -9.27 3.13
C ASP A 248 -10.40 -9.34 1.61
N LEU A 249 -9.47 -9.96 0.89
CA LEU A 249 -9.55 -10.11 -0.56
C LEU A 249 -10.71 -11.06 -0.94
N ARG A 250 -11.53 -10.66 -1.91
CA ARG A 250 -12.63 -11.50 -2.42
C ARG A 250 -12.09 -12.74 -3.15
N LEU A 251 -12.83 -13.86 -3.11
CA LEU A 251 -12.41 -15.15 -3.69
C LEU A 251 -12.07 -15.09 -5.19
N ASP A 252 -12.79 -14.27 -5.95
CA ASP A 252 -12.53 -14.04 -7.38
C ASP A 252 -11.17 -13.35 -7.60
N LEU A 253 -10.84 -12.36 -6.76
CA LEU A 253 -9.55 -11.68 -6.81
C LEU A 253 -8.41 -12.53 -6.23
N GLN A 254 -8.69 -13.42 -5.27
CA GLN A 254 -7.72 -14.40 -4.79
C GLN A 254 -7.25 -15.34 -5.91
N ALA A 255 -8.14 -15.76 -6.80
CA ALA A 255 -7.78 -16.58 -7.96
C ALA A 255 -6.86 -15.83 -8.94
N LYS A 256 -7.14 -14.54 -9.19
CA LYS A 256 -6.28 -13.69 -10.03
C LYS A 256 -4.92 -13.42 -9.39
N LEU A 257 -4.88 -13.17 -8.09
CA LEU A 257 -3.64 -13.03 -7.33
C LEU A 257 -2.79 -14.31 -7.41
N LEU A 258 -3.42 -15.49 -7.27
CA LEU A 258 -2.69 -16.75 -7.39
C LEU A 258 -2.01 -16.88 -8.76
N ARG A 259 -2.72 -16.57 -9.86
CA ARG A 259 -2.14 -16.55 -11.21
C ARG A 259 -0.99 -15.56 -11.32
N ALA A 260 -1.16 -14.34 -10.80
CA ALA A 260 -0.10 -13.34 -10.78
C ALA A 260 1.19 -13.85 -10.09
N ILE A 261 1.07 -14.58 -8.99
CA ILE A 261 2.23 -15.12 -8.23
C ILE A 261 2.82 -16.38 -8.91
N GLN A 262 2.02 -17.18 -9.61
CA GLN A 262 2.48 -18.43 -10.24
C GLN A 262 3.08 -18.19 -11.62
N GLU A 263 2.40 -17.40 -12.45
CA GLU A 263 2.73 -17.17 -13.85
C GLU A 263 3.62 -15.93 -14.04
N GLY A 264 3.65 -15.03 -13.04
CA GLY A 264 4.35 -13.75 -13.15
C GLY A 264 3.70 -12.82 -14.19
N GLU A 265 2.42 -13.03 -14.47
CA GLU A 265 1.65 -12.33 -15.49
C GLU A 265 0.27 -11.93 -14.94
N ILE A 266 -0.23 -10.78 -15.36
CA ILE A 266 -1.57 -10.29 -15.04
C ILE A 266 -2.32 -9.88 -16.31
N GLU A 267 -3.63 -9.71 -16.20
CA GLU A 267 -4.44 -9.06 -17.23
C GLU A 267 -5.17 -7.86 -16.61
N ARG A 268 -5.19 -6.73 -17.32
CA ARG A 268 -5.99 -5.56 -16.91
C ARG A 268 -7.48 -5.86 -17.03
N VAL A 269 -8.29 -5.18 -16.22
CA VAL A 269 -9.75 -5.26 -16.36
C VAL A 269 -10.16 -4.80 -17.76
N GLY A 270 -10.99 -5.59 -18.44
CA GLY A 270 -11.42 -5.34 -19.82
C GLY A 270 -10.37 -5.67 -20.89
N GLY A 271 -9.17 -6.10 -20.50
CA GLY A 271 -8.13 -6.60 -21.40
C GLY A 271 -8.06 -8.14 -21.34
N SER A 272 -7.53 -8.74 -22.40
CA SER A 272 -7.25 -10.20 -22.47
C SER A 272 -5.76 -10.48 -22.68
N LYS A 273 -4.93 -9.48 -22.36
CA LYS A 273 -3.52 -9.48 -22.72
C LYS A 273 -2.67 -9.71 -21.47
N PRO A 274 -1.82 -10.74 -21.46
CA PRO A 274 -0.91 -10.99 -20.36
C PRO A 274 0.19 -9.92 -20.31
N ILE A 275 0.38 -9.35 -19.12
CA ILE A 275 1.40 -8.36 -18.79
C ILE A 275 2.32 -8.98 -17.76
N LYS A 276 3.60 -9.11 -18.11
CA LYS A 276 4.61 -9.63 -17.18
C LYS A 276 4.83 -8.65 -16.03
N THR A 277 4.70 -9.16 -14.81
CA THR A 277 4.94 -8.43 -13.56
C THR A 277 5.86 -9.27 -12.70
N GLU A 278 7.11 -8.84 -12.57
CA GLU A 278 8.09 -9.50 -11.72
C GLU A 278 8.25 -8.69 -10.44
N PHE A 279 7.78 -9.20 -9.31
CA PHE A 279 7.81 -8.49 -8.02
C PHE A 279 8.03 -9.49 -6.89
N ARG A 280 8.61 -9.00 -5.79
CA ARG A 280 8.57 -9.71 -4.52
C ARG A 280 7.24 -9.43 -3.83
N LEU A 281 6.55 -10.47 -3.39
CA LEU A 281 5.33 -10.33 -2.61
C LEU A 281 5.63 -10.31 -1.10
N ILE A 282 5.10 -9.32 -0.40
CA ILE A 282 4.95 -9.35 1.05
C ILE A 282 3.46 -9.20 1.34
N ALA A 283 2.86 -10.16 2.04
CA ALA A 283 1.46 -10.11 2.43
C ALA A 283 1.34 -9.94 3.94
N ALA A 284 0.32 -9.23 4.40
CA ALA A 284 0.01 -9.08 5.82
C ALA A 284 -1.47 -9.32 6.10
N THR A 285 -1.78 -9.84 7.29
CA THR A 285 -3.17 -10.04 7.73
C THR A 285 -3.26 -10.14 9.25
N ASN A 286 -4.39 -9.68 9.80
CA ASN A 286 -4.80 -9.98 11.18
C ASN A 286 -5.75 -11.19 11.29
N VAL A 287 -6.22 -11.73 10.16
CA VAL A 287 -7.14 -12.86 10.09
C VAL A 287 -6.38 -14.18 10.21
N ASP A 288 -6.95 -15.12 10.95
CA ASP A 288 -6.54 -16.52 10.91
C ASP A 288 -6.88 -17.12 9.54
N LEU A 289 -5.88 -17.23 8.67
CA LEU A 289 -6.04 -17.74 7.32
C LEU A 289 -6.39 -19.23 7.29
N GLU A 290 -5.89 -20.05 8.23
CA GLU A 290 -6.24 -21.47 8.29
C GLU A 290 -7.73 -21.65 8.57
N LYS A 291 -8.27 -20.85 9.51
CA LYS A 291 -9.70 -20.80 9.77
C LYS A 291 -10.46 -20.25 8.56
N ALA A 292 -9.98 -19.19 7.92
CA ALA A 292 -10.61 -18.63 6.73
C ALA A 292 -10.68 -19.62 5.56
N VAL A 293 -9.67 -20.50 5.41
CA VAL A 293 -9.69 -21.61 4.45
C VAL A 293 -10.78 -22.62 4.80
N LYS A 294 -10.85 -23.06 6.06
CA LYS A 294 -11.89 -24.00 6.53
C LYS A 294 -13.31 -23.44 6.35
N ASP A 295 -13.47 -22.13 6.53
CA ASP A 295 -14.74 -21.42 6.37
C ASP A 295 -15.09 -21.13 4.88
N GLY A 296 -14.23 -21.49 3.93
CA GLY A 296 -14.41 -21.22 2.50
C GLY A 296 -14.30 -19.73 2.11
N ARG A 297 -13.74 -18.89 2.99
CA ARG A 297 -13.52 -17.45 2.76
C ARG A 297 -12.16 -17.14 2.15
N PHE A 298 -11.23 -18.08 2.22
CA PHE A 298 -9.90 -17.99 1.63
C PHE A 298 -9.56 -19.27 0.87
N ARG A 299 -8.91 -19.14 -0.29
CA ARG A 299 -8.56 -20.31 -1.09
C ARG A 299 -7.34 -21.02 -0.50
N GLU A 300 -7.43 -22.33 -0.41
CA GLU A 300 -6.36 -23.20 0.11
C GLU A 300 -5.08 -23.12 -0.74
N ASP A 301 -5.23 -23.13 -2.07
CA ASP A 301 -4.11 -23.04 -3.03
C ASP A 301 -3.32 -21.72 -2.88
N LEU A 302 -4.02 -20.59 -2.73
CA LEU A 302 -3.41 -19.30 -2.45
C LEU A 302 -2.72 -19.27 -1.09
N PHE A 303 -3.34 -19.83 -0.05
CA PHE A 303 -2.74 -19.89 1.28
C PHE A 303 -1.37 -20.57 1.25
N TYR A 304 -1.28 -21.76 0.64
CA TYR A 304 0.00 -22.47 0.50
C TYR A 304 1.01 -21.70 -0.36
N ARG A 305 0.55 -20.93 -1.36
CA ARG A 305 1.45 -20.15 -2.23
C ARG A 305 2.04 -18.92 -1.53
N ILE A 306 1.29 -18.29 -0.61
CA ILE A 306 1.79 -17.10 0.12
C ILE A 306 2.48 -17.45 1.44
N ASN A 307 2.14 -18.58 2.07
CA ASN A 307 2.69 -19.01 3.35
C ASN A 307 4.07 -19.68 3.21
N VAL A 308 5.02 -19.01 2.55
CA VAL A 308 6.38 -19.52 2.32
C VAL A 308 7.29 -19.19 3.51
N ILE A 309 7.33 -17.91 3.91
CA ILE A 309 8.05 -17.46 5.10
C ILE A 309 7.06 -16.72 6.01
N PRO A 310 6.41 -17.41 6.96
CA PRO A 310 5.54 -16.77 7.93
C PRO A 310 6.36 -16.04 9.02
N ILE A 311 6.01 -14.79 9.29
CA ILE A 311 6.53 -14.00 10.41
C ILE A 311 5.37 -13.55 11.27
N LYS A 312 5.32 -14.01 12.51
CA LYS A 312 4.28 -13.60 13.47
C LYS A 312 4.79 -12.44 14.32
N LEU A 313 4.20 -11.26 14.13
CA LEU A 313 4.42 -10.10 14.98
C LEU A 313 3.62 -10.24 16.29
N PRO A 314 4.29 -10.25 17.45
CA PRO A 314 3.60 -10.31 18.72
C PRO A 314 2.86 -9.00 19.01
N PRO A 315 1.70 -9.07 19.68
CA PRO A 315 1.02 -7.89 20.18
C PRO A 315 1.88 -7.17 21.22
N LEU A 316 1.67 -5.87 21.40
CA LEU A 316 2.51 -5.02 22.26
C LEU A 316 2.52 -5.49 23.73
N ARG A 317 1.42 -6.09 24.20
CA ARG A 317 1.31 -6.72 25.53
C ARG A 317 2.26 -7.90 25.78
N GLU A 318 2.75 -8.55 24.73
CA GLU A 318 3.74 -9.65 24.85
C GLU A 318 5.17 -9.12 24.77
N ARG A 319 5.35 -7.83 24.45
CA ARG A 319 6.65 -7.13 24.31
C ARG A 319 6.60 -5.75 24.95
N THR A 320 6.12 -5.67 26.18
CA THR A 320 5.97 -4.40 26.93
C THR A 320 7.31 -3.69 27.19
N ASP A 321 8.43 -4.40 27.14
CA ASP A 321 9.78 -3.83 27.17
C ASP A 321 10.08 -2.89 26.00
N ASP A 322 9.33 -3.00 24.89
CA ASP A 322 9.45 -2.11 23.72
C ASP A 322 8.74 -0.77 23.91
N VAL A 323 7.79 -0.67 24.86
CA VAL A 323 6.95 0.52 25.07
C VAL A 323 7.77 1.79 25.31
N PRO A 324 8.84 1.82 26.14
CA PRO A 324 9.59 3.04 26.38
C PRO A 324 10.23 3.61 25.11
N GLN A 325 10.90 2.75 24.32
CA GLN A 325 11.56 3.20 23.10
C GLN A 325 10.56 3.67 22.05
N LEU A 326 9.42 2.98 21.92
CA LEU A 326 8.33 3.40 21.05
C LEU A 326 7.74 4.76 21.49
N ALA A 327 7.46 4.92 22.79
CA ALA A 327 6.90 6.14 23.34
C ALA A 327 7.85 7.34 23.19
N GLU A 328 9.14 7.15 23.47
CA GLU A 328 10.17 8.18 23.26
C GLU A 328 10.32 8.56 21.79
N PHE A 329 10.28 7.59 20.88
CA PHE A 329 10.31 7.85 19.44
C PHE A 329 9.13 8.72 19.01
N PHE A 330 7.90 8.34 19.38
CA PHE A 330 6.70 9.12 19.04
C PHE A 330 6.74 10.50 19.69
N LEU A 331 7.22 10.60 20.94
CA LEU A 331 7.36 11.88 21.64
C LEU A 331 8.27 12.82 20.85
N ARG A 332 9.47 12.37 20.48
CA ARG A 332 10.41 13.19 19.69
C ARG A 332 9.80 13.64 18.36
N ARG A 333 9.15 12.71 17.67
CA ARG A 333 8.49 12.97 16.38
C ARG A 333 7.41 14.04 16.49
N TYR A 334 6.49 13.91 17.44
CA TYR A 334 5.37 14.84 17.58
C TYR A 334 5.80 16.16 18.22
N THR A 335 6.79 16.16 19.12
CA THR A 335 7.36 17.40 19.67
C THR A 335 7.99 18.25 18.56
N ALA A 336 8.75 17.63 17.65
CA ALA A 336 9.28 18.31 16.48
C ALA A 336 8.18 18.81 15.54
N ARG A 337 7.20 17.94 15.22
CA ARG A 337 6.09 18.27 14.30
C ARG A 337 5.21 19.41 14.80
N PHE A 338 4.86 19.42 16.09
CA PHE A 338 4.00 20.42 16.71
C PHE A 338 4.79 21.60 17.30
N ARG A 339 6.12 21.61 17.17
CA ARG A 339 7.02 22.64 17.71
C ARG A 339 6.83 22.87 19.21
N LYS A 340 6.56 21.79 19.96
CA LYS A 340 6.44 21.79 21.42
C LYS A 340 7.82 21.68 22.07
N ARG A 341 7.90 21.92 23.39
CA ARG A 341 9.14 21.82 24.18
C ARG A 341 9.07 20.73 25.26
N ILE A 342 8.41 19.62 24.94
CA ILE A 342 8.30 18.48 25.85
C ILE A 342 9.62 17.70 25.80
N GLN A 343 10.26 17.55 26.95
CA GLN A 343 11.55 16.90 27.14
C GLN A 343 11.44 15.39 27.35
N GLY A 344 10.34 14.91 27.93
CA GLY A 344 10.19 13.50 28.28
C GLY A 344 8.82 13.09 28.81
N ILE A 345 8.71 11.80 29.12
CA ILE A 345 7.60 11.19 29.86
C ILE A 345 8.16 10.82 31.23
N THR A 346 7.44 11.12 32.31
CA THR A 346 7.93 10.77 33.65
C THR A 346 7.95 9.26 33.87
N ASP A 347 8.83 8.77 34.75
CA ASP A 347 8.95 7.33 35.07
C ASP A 347 7.64 6.72 35.60
N SER A 348 6.89 7.51 36.37
CA SER A 348 5.57 7.15 36.90
C SER A 348 4.60 6.83 35.75
N THR A 349 4.43 7.77 34.82
CA THR A 349 3.66 7.61 33.58
C THR A 349 4.14 6.45 32.73
N MET A 350 5.46 6.29 32.54
CA MET A 350 6.03 5.19 31.77
C MET A 350 5.66 3.82 32.37
N SER A 351 5.63 3.72 33.70
CA SER A 351 5.21 2.50 34.40
C SER A 351 3.75 2.17 34.12
N VAL A 352 2.88 3.18 34.01
CA VAL A 352 1.47 3.01 33.60
C VAL A 352 1.39 2.48 32.18
N LEU A 353 2.12 3.11 31.25
CA LEU A 353 2.14 2.72 29.84
C LEU A 353 2.62 1.28 29.65
N LYS A 354 3.62 0.82 30.42
CA LYS A 354 4.08 -0.58 30.39
C LYS A 354 3.04 -1.60 30.87
N LYS A 355 2.19 -1.22 31.83
CA LYS A 355 1.16 -2.12 32.41
C LYS A 355 -0.11 -2.21 31.57
N TYR A 356 -0.36 -1.24 30.70
CA TYR A 356 -1.55 -1.22 29.86
C TYR A 356 -1.51 -2.32 28.78
N TRP A 357 -2.68 -2.87 28.43
CA TRP A 357 -2.80 -4.05 27.56
C TRP A 357 -2.69 -3.75 26.05
N TRP A 358 -2.76 -2.47 25.66
CA TRP A 358 -2.60 -2.01 24.27
C TRP A 358 -3.43 -2.79 23.23
N PRO A 359 -4.77 -2.83 23.32
CA PRO A 359 -5.62 -3.52 22.34
C PRO A 359 -5.44 -3.02 20.89
N GLY A 360 -5.07 -1.74 20.70
CA GLY A 360 -4.71 -1.18 19.39
C GLY A 360 -3.20 -1.18 19.11
N ASN A 361 -2.42 -1.87 19.94
CA ASN A 361 -0.97 -2.07 19.81
C ASN A 361 -0.21 -0.74 19.64
N ILE A 362 0.79 -0.70 18.76
CA ILE A 362 1.65 0.46 18.53
C ILE A 362 0.83 1.65 18.00
N ARG A 363 -0.22 1.42 17.23
CA ARG A 363 -1.09 2.49 16.70
C ARG A 363 -1.83 3.23 17.80
N GLU A 364 -2.30 2.51 18.82
CA GLU A 364 -2.94 3.14 20.00
C GLU A 364 -1.93 3.94 20.81
N LEU A 365 -0.71 3.40 21.01
CA LEU A 365 0.38 4.12 21.67
C LEU A 365 0.76 5.41 20.90
N GLU A 366 0.95 5.33 19.58
CA GLU A 366 1.25 6.49 18.72
C GLU A 366 0.16 7.56 18.85
N ASN A 367 -1.12 7.18 18.73
CA ASN A 367 -2.25 8.10 18.85
C ASN A 367 -2.34 8.75 20.24
N LEU A 368 -2.05 8.00 21.30
CA LEU A 368 -2.00 8.53 22.65
C LEU A 368 -0.90 9.60 22.77
N ILE A 369 0.33 9.26 22.38
CA ILE A 369 1.47 10.19 22.49
C ILE A 369 1.23 11.43 21.63
N GLU A 370 0.71 11.28 20.40
CA GLU A 370 0.32 12.40 19.53
C GLU A 370 -0.66 13.35 20.26
N ARG A 371 -1.71 12.78 20.85
CA ARG A 371 -2.71 13.56 21.59
C ARG A 371 -2.10 14.29 22.77
N LEU A 372 -1.28 13.60 23.57
CA LEU A 372 -0.64 14.19 24.76
C LEU A 372 0.29 15.34 24.38
N VAL A 373 1.09 15.20 23.32
CA VAL A 373 1.96 16.27 22.84
C VAL A 373 1.15 17.46 22.32
N ALA A 374 0.05 17.20 21.59
CA ALA A 374 -0.76 18.26 21.01
C ALA A 374 -1.39 19.17 22.08
N VAL A 375 -1.88 18.59 23.18
CA VAL A 375 -2.60 19.32 24.23
C VAL A 375 -1.72 19.81 25.38
N SER A 376 -0.53 19.24 25.57
CA SER A 376 0.35 19.62 26.68
C SER A 376 1.15 20.88 26.38
N ASP A 377 1.23 21.77 27.37
CA ASP A 377 2.14 22.92 27.41
C ASP A 377 3.25 22.75 28.46
N LYS A 378 3.34 21.56 29.07
CA LYS A 378 4.34 21.21 30.10
C LYS A 378 5.66 20.77 29.46
N GLU A 379 6.74 20.74 30.25
CA GLU A 379 8.02 20.16 29.81
C GLU A 379 8.03 18.63 29.91
N TYR A 380 7.17 18.03 30.73
CA TYR A 380 7.08 16.58 30.89
C TYR A 380 5.62 16.12 30.84
N ILE A 381 5.41 14.96 30.22
CA ILE A 381 4.13 14.24 30.28
C ILE A 381 4.11 13.42 31.56
N SER A 382 3.09 13.67 32.37
CA SER A 382 2.88 13.10 33.70
C SER A 382 1.61 12.24 33.75
N GLU A 383 1.40 11.50 34.84
CA GLU A 383 0.24 10.60 34.95
C GLU A 383 -1.08 11.35 34.80
N GLU A 384 -1.20 12.57 35.35
CA GLU A 384 -2.40 13.42 35.25
C GLU A 384 -2.77 13.83 33.82
N ASP A 385 -1.83 13.73 32.88
CA ASP A 385 -2.09 14.01 31.46
C ASP A 385 -2.72 12.80 30.75
N LEU A 386 -2.61 11.59 31.33
CA LEU A 386 -3.17 10.39 30.73
C LEU A 386 -4.69 10.41 30.79
N PRO A 387 -5.38 9.92 29.74
CA PRO A 387 -6.82 9.71 29.81
C PRO A 387 -7.18 8.76 30.95
N LEU A 388 -8.37 8.95 31.54
CA LEU A 388 -8.85 8.18 32.69
C LEU A 388 -8.70 6.66 32.49
N GLU A 389 -8.90 6.16 31.26
CA GLU A 389 -8.74 4.75 30.86
C GLU A 389 -7.41 4.10 31.28
N PHE A 390 -6.32 4.87 31.34
CA PHE A 390 -4.99 4.39 31.75
C PHE A 390 -4.83 4.30 33.28
N HIS A 391 -5.58 5.12 34.03
CA HIS A 391 -5.61 5.04 35.49
C HIS A 391 -6.41 3.82 35.99
N PHE A 392 -7.37 3.31 35.21
CA PHE A 392 -8.08 2.08 35.57
C PHE A 392 -7.25 0.81 35.39
N ALA A 393 -6.26 0.83 34.50
CA ALA A 393 -5.30 -0.26 34.36
C ALA A 393 -4.36 -0.38 35.57
N GLN A 394 -4.29 0.66 36.42
CA GLN A 394 -3.56 0.64 37.69
C GLN A 394 -4.37 0.04 38.85
N LEU A 395 -5.66 -0.28 38.67
CA LEU A 395 -6.42 -1.00 39.69
C LEU A 395 -5.85 -2.41 39.77
N GLU A 396 -4.85 -2.60 40.62
CA GLU A 396 -4.39 -3.92 41.00
C GLU A 396 -5.62 -4.75 41.39
N PRO A 397 -5.60 -6.07 41.12
CA PRO A 397 -6.50 -6.95 41.82
C PRO A 397 -6.35 -6.58 43.29
N ARG A 398 -7.42 -6.11 43.94
CA ARG A 398 -7.46 -6.19 45.39
C ARG A 398 -7.06 -7.63 45.68
N GLY A 399 -6.02 -7.83 46.48
CA GLY A 399 -5.68 -9.15 46.98
C GLY A 399 -6.90 -9.69 47.71
N SER A 400 -7.81 -10.30 46.97
CA SER A 400 -8.85 -11.15 47.47
C SER A 400 -8.30 -12.55 47.31
N THR A 401 -8.19 -13.21 48.44
CA THR A 401 -8.06 -14.65 48.63
C THR A 401 -9.15 -15.39 47.84
N SER A 402 -9.03 -15.47 46.52
CA SER A 402 -9.89 -16.28 45.64
C SER A 402 -9.03 -17.07 44.65
N ASP A 403 -9.22 -18.38 44.67
CA ASP A 403 -8.38 -19.42 44.03
C ASP A 403 -8.42 -19.49 42.49
N SER A 404 -8.67 -18.39 41.77
CA SER A 404 -8.78 -18.42 40.30
C SER A 404 -8.34 -17.13 39.60
N LEU A 405 -7.12 -17.17 39.04
CA LEU A 405 -6.55 -16.16 38.13
C LEU A 405 -7.50 -15.76 36.97
N PHE A 406 -8.34 -16.70 36.52
CA PHE A 406 -9.30 -16.48 35.44
C PHE A 406 -10.47 -15.58 35.89
N GLU A 407 -10.95 -15.75 37.12
CA GLU A 407 -12.03 -14.94 37.66
C GLU A 407 -11.56 -13.49 37.88
N ASP A 408 -10.32 -13.29 38.33
CA ASP A 408 -9.74 -11.96 38.50
C ASP A 408 -9.53 -11.23 37.16
N ALA A 409 -9.02 -11.93 36.14
CA ALA A 409 -8.84 -11.37 34.81
C ALA A 409 -10.18 -10.98 34.17
N THR A 410 -11.19 -11.83 34.28
CA THR A 410 -12.54 -11.56 33.75
C THR A 410 -13.24 -10.43 34.49
N ASN A 411 -13.15 -10.39 35.83
CA ASN A 411 -13.67 -9.30 36.64
C ASN A 411 -12.98 -7.97 36.32
N THR A 412 -11.67 -7.97 36.09
CA THR A 412 -10.89 -6.77 35.74
C THR A 412 -11.27 -6.24 34.36
N PHE A 413 -11.36 -7.12 33.36
CA PHE A 413 -11.84 -6.77 32.02
C PHE A 413 -13.26 -6.23 32.07
N GLU A 414 -14.18 -6.92 32.74
CA GLU A 414 -15.59 -6.54 32.83
C GLU A 414 -15.76 -5.21 33.55
N ARG A 415 -15.00 -4.98 34.64
CA ARG A 415 -14.99 -3.71 35.37
C ARG A 415 -14.56 -2.56 34.46
N ASN A 416 -13.44 -2.71 33.74
CA ASN A 416 -12.90 -1.69 32.85
C ASN A 416 -13.83 -1.42 31.65
N PHE A 417 -14.45 -2.47 31.10
CA PHE A 417 -15.39 -2.36 29.99
C PHE A 417 -16.66 -1.58 30.38
N ILE A 418 -17.22 -1.86 31.56
CA ILE A 418 -18.40 -1.15 32.08
C ILE A 418 -18.07 0.34 32.34
N LEU A 419 -16.90 0.65 32.88
CA LEU A 419 -16.46 2.02 33.12
C LEU A 419 -16.35 2.83 31.82
N ARG A 420 -15.80 2.25 30.75
CA ARG A 420 -15.75 2.86 29.41
C ARG A 420 -17.13 3.14 28.83
N ALA A 421 -18.05 2.19 28.99
CA ALA A 421 -19.42 2.34 28.51
C ALA A 421 -20.17 3.44 29.27
N LEU A 422 -19.93 3.56 30.58
CA LEU A 422 -20.49 4.64 31.41
C LEU A 422 -19.98 6.01 30.94
N GLU A 423 -18.69 6.15 30.69
CA GLU A 423 -18.10 7.41 30.22
C GLU A 423 -18.67 7.83 28.86
N LYS A 424 -18.71 6.91 27.89
CA LYS A 424 -19.26 7.17 26.55
C LYS A 424 -20.72 7.63 26.59
N CYS A 425 -21.48 7.17 27.57
CA CYS A 425 -22.88 7.52 27.75
C CYS A 425 -23.07 8.70 28.72
N GLY A 426 -22.03 9.52 28.94
CA GLY A 426 -22.12 10.70 29.81
C GLY A 426 -22.53 10.33 31.24
N TRP A 427 -22.03 9.21 31.74
CA TRP A 427 -22.23 8.74 33.11
C TRP A 427 -23.69 8.38 33.47
N ASN A 428 -24.56 8.25 32.46
CA ASN A 428 -25.95 7.83 32.60
C ASN A 428 -26.06 6.30 32.56
N VAL A 429 -26.40 5.70 33.71
CA VAL A 429 -26.48 4.24 33.88
C VAL A 429 -27.56 3.60 32.99
N THR A 430 -28.67 4.29 32.76
CA THR A 430 -29.76 3.78 31.90
C THR A 430 -29.33 3.74 30.44
N ALA A 431 -28.77 4.84 29.93
CA ALA A 431 -28.22 4.89 28.56
C ALA A 431 -27.06 3.91 28.37
N THR A 432 -26.28 3.65 29.41
CA THR A 432 -25.18 2.67 29.37
C THR A 432 -25.69 1.24 29.26
N ALA A 433 -26.77 0.89 29.97
CA ALA A 433 -27.38 -0.44 29.87
C ALA A 433 -27.90 -0.70 28.45
N GLU A 434 -28.54 0.30 27.86
CA GLU A 434 -29.01 0.26 26.47
C GLU A 434 -27.84 0.13 25.48
N TYR A 435 -26.78 0.92 25.65
CA TYR A 435 -25.57 0.87 24.82
C TYR A 435 -24.87 -0.49 24.89
N LEU A 436 -24.83 -1.10 26.08
CA LEU A 436 -24.23 -2.41 26.31
C LEU A 436 -25.14 -3.59 25.89
N GLY A 437 -26.41 -3.33 25.56
CA GLY A 437 -27.38 -4.37 25.21
C GLY A 437 -27.72 -5.31 26.37
N ILE A 438 -27.58 -4.86 27.63
CA ILE A 438 -27.89 -5.67 28.82
C ILE A 438 -29.00 -5.03 29.65
N PRO A 439 -29.82 -5.82 30.38
CA PRO A 439 -30.82 -5.27 31.29
C PRO A 439 -30.22 -4.34 32.34
N LEU A 440 -30.94 -3.26 32.68
CA LEU A 440 -30.49 -2.29 33.68
C LEU A 440 -30.19 -2.92 35.05
N SER A 441 -30.96 -3.95 35.43
CA SER A 441 -30.72 -4.74 36.65
C SER A 441 -29.38 -5.48 36.60
N THR A 442 -29.03 -6.08 35.46
CA THR A 442 -27.76 -6.77 35.23
C THR A 442 -26.58 -5.81 35.30
N LEU A 443 -26.70 -4.63 34.68
CA LEU A 443 -25.68 -3.60 34.77
C LEU A 443 -25.50 -3.13 36.21
N LYS A 444 -26.59 -2.82 36.92
CA LYS A 444 -26.53 -2.40 38.33
C LYS A 444 -25.88 -3.45 39.23
N TYR A 445 -26.20 -4.73 39.03
CA TYR A 445 -25.61 -5.84 39.76
C TYR A 445 -24.10 -5.97 39.49
N LYS A 446 -23.68 -5.91 38.22
CA LYS A 446 -22.26 -5.95 37.84
C LYS A 446 -21.51 -4.74 38.38
N MET A 447 -22.12 -3.56 38.37
CA MET A 447 -21.52 -2.35 38.94
C MET A 447 -21.30 -2.43 40.46
N ASP A 448 -22.17 -3.15 41.18
CA ASP A 448 -22.02 -3.40 42.62
C ASP A 448 -21.01 -4.51 42.89
N LYS A 449 -21.11 -5.65 42.19
CA LYS A 449 -20.18 -6.79 42.31
C LYS A 449 -18.72 -6.39 42.04
N LEU A 450 -18.50 -5.48 41.08
CA LEU A 450 -17.18 -5.08 40.61
C LEU A 450 -16.68 -3.76 41.22
N ASP A 451 -17.34 -3.24 42.26
CA ASP A 451 -17.02 -1.95 42.92
C ASP A 451 -16.97 -0.72 41.98
N VAL A 452 -17.61 -0.81 40.81
CA VAL A 452 -17.64 0.25 39.79
C VAL A 452 -18.26 1.53 40.34
N ARG A 453 -19.26 1.44 41.23
CA ARG A 453 -19.91 2.63 41.82
C ARG A 453 -18.97 3.48 42.68
N GLN A 454 -18.09 2.85 43.45
CA GLN A 454 -17.14 3.59 44.31
C GLN A 454 -16.07 4.26 43.45
N LEU A 455 -15.60 3.57 42.40
CA LEU A 455 -14.64 4.10 41.44
C LEU A 455 -15.24 5.26 40.64
N ALA A 456 -16.45 5.09 40.10
CA ALA A 456 -17.16 6.15 39.38
C ALA A 456 -17.33 7.42 40.23
N LYS A 457 -17.55 7.30 41.55
CA LYS A 457 -17.60 8.44 42.47
C LYS A 457 -16.25 9.13 42.65
N ARG A 458 -15.14 8.39 42.70
CA ARG A 458 -13.79 8.99 42.80
C ARG A 458 -13.37 9.70 41.51
N LEU A 459 -13.79 9.19 40.37
CA LEU A 459 -13.36 9.66 39.04
C LEU A 459 -14.20 10.81 38.50
N ARG A 460 -15.43 10.97 38.96
CA ARG A 460 -16.25 12.15 38.65
C ARG A 460 -15.78 13.42 39.38
N GLY A 461 -14.81 13.30 40.29
CA GLY A 461 -14.61 14.30 41.34
C GLY A 461 -15.82 14.34 42.28
N ALA A 462 -15.61 14.74 43.52
CA ALA A 462 -16.73 15.07 44.41
C ALA A 462 -17.58 16.20 43.82
#